data_AF-A0A257YAH8-F1
#
_entry.id   AF-A0A257YAH8-F1
#
_cell.length_a   1.000
_cell.length_b   1.000
_cell.length_c   1.000
_cell.angle_alpha   90.00
_cell.angle_beta   90.00
_cell.angle_gamma   90.00
#
_symmetry.space_group_name_H-M   'P 1'
#
loop_
_entity.id
_entity.type
_entity.pdbx_description
1 polymer ?
#
loop_
_entity_poly.entity_id
_entity_poly.type
_entity_poly.pdbx_seq_one_letter_code
_entity_poly.pdbx_strand_id
1 'polypeptide(L)'
;MKVDVGVVGLQAALPALMSAVTSMTSLVDDAAEPEFDEDGNPIPGDSDGMSSASTMMAMQMMMAIMPLQLTDLDVSITDETLVKLILNQQAAGSGQSLDAYRGDLVAMVQGASVFMSDAGVDPAIASELTSAAAGFLSGPGALRLQIKPKQPFGVLSAMAAPITKDSLGFSATFTPAAAPEPTAN
;
A
#
# COMPACT_ATOMS: atom_id res chain seq x y z
N MET A 1 -15.83 31.09 25.75
CA MET A 1 -15.55 31.32 24.31
C MET A 1 -15.56 29.95 23.64
N LYS A 2 -16.62 29.63 22.88
CA LYS A 2 -16.80 28.35 22.19
C LYS A 2 -16.22 28.53 20.79
N VAL A 3 -15.15 27.81 20.46
CA VAL A 3 -14.55 27.85 19.12
C VAL A 3 -15.19 26.74 18.30
N ASP A 4 -15.91 27.16 17.27
CA ASP A 4 -16.55 26.33 16.26
C ASP A 4 -15.47 25.85 15.28
N VAL A 5 -14.99 24.61 15.44
CA VAL A 5 -13.89 24.02 14.62
C VAL A 5 -14.45 23.16 13.48
N GLY A 6 -15.75 23.22 13.19
CA GLY A 6 -16.42 22.22 12.35
C GLY A 6 -16.40 22.48 10.84
N VAL A 7 -16.24 23.72 10.37
CA VAL A 7 -16.49 24.04 8.95
C VAL A 7 -15.32 24.79 8.29
N VAL A 8 -14.49 25.48 9.08
CA VAL A 8 -13.37 26.29 8.57
C VAL A 8 -12.20 25.43 8.07
N GLY A 9 -12.00 24.23 8.65
CA GLY A 9 -10.92 23.33 8.26
C GLY A 9 -11.11 22.65 6.89
N LEU A 10 -12.35 22.42 6.45
CA LEU A 10 -12.62 21.78 5.16
C LEU A 10 -12.49 22.74 3.97
N GLN A 11 -12.80 24.03 4.15
CA GLN A 11 -12.64 25.02 3.07
C GLN A 11 -11.17 25.35 2.76
N ALA A 12 -10.27 25.20 3.74
CA ALA A 12 -8.83 25.36 3.53
C ALA A 12 -8.17 24.12 2.87
N ALA A 13 -8.80 22.94 2.95
CA ALA A 13 -8.26 21.70 2.41
C ALA A 13 -8.49 21.55 0.89
N LEU A 14 -9.60 22.06 0.36
CA LEU A 14 -9.91 21.94 -1.08
C LEU A 14 -8.89 22.64 -2.01
N PRO A 15 -8.44 23.87 -1.73
CA PRO A 15 -7.44 24.54 -2.57
C PRO A 15 -6.08 23.82 -2.55
N ALA A 16 -5.69 23.28 -1.40
CA ALA A 16 -4.45 22.51 -1.24
C ALA A 16 -4.50 21.20 -2.04
N LEU A 17 -5.66 20.52 -2.05
CA LEU A 17 -5.85 19.29 -2.81
C LEU A 17 -5.88 19.55 -4.32
N MET A 18 -6.52 20.64 -4.76
CA MET A 18 -6.52 21.07 -6.17
C MET A 18 -5.11 21.43 -6.65
N SER A 19 -4.31 22.12 -5.83
CA SER A 19 -2.91 22.42 -6.15
C SER A 19 -2.06 21.15 -6.25
N ALA A 20 -2.32 20.15 -5.39
CA ALA A 20 -1.63 18.87 -5.44
C ALA A 20 -2.00 18.07 -6.71
N VAL A 21 -3.27 18.06 -7.11
CA VAL A 21 -3.73 17.40 -8.34
C VAL A 21 -3.15 18.07 -9.58
N THR A 22 -3.14 19.41 -9.67
CA THR A 22 -2.52 20.12 -10.80
C THR A 22 -1.01 19.85 -10.90
N SER A 23 -0.33 19.70 -9.76
CA SER A 23 1.10 19.36 -9.71
C SER A 23 1.38 17.89 -10.09
N MET A 24 0.40 16.99 -9.92
CA MET A 24 0.50 15.60 -10.37
C MET A 24 0.16 15.46 -11.86
N THR A 25 -0.76 16.25 -12.40
CA THR A 25 -1.08 16.25 -13.84
C THR A 25 0.10 16.77 -14.68
N SER A 26 0.89 17.72 -14.18
CA SER A 26 2.11 18.19 -14.88
C SER A 26 3.25 17.15 -14.92
N LEU A 27 3.17 16.07 -14.13
CA LEU A 27 4.15 14.98 -14.19
C LEU A 27 3.81 13.92 -15.25
N VAL A 28 2.59 13.96 -15.81
CA VAL A 28 2.13 12.98 -16.82
C VAL A 28 2.24 13.54 -18.24
N ASP A 29 2.42 14.86 -18.40
CA ASP A 29 2.52 15.53 -19.71
C ASP A 29 3.96 15.62 -20.26
N ASP A 30 4.97 15.29 -19.46
CA ASP A 30 6.39 15.33 -19.87
C ASP A 30 6.89 13.96 -20.40
N ALA A 31 6.06 13.28 -21.17
CA ALA A 31 6.55 12.24 -22.08
C ALA A 31 6.85 12.92 -23.41
N ALA A 32 8.01 13.58 -23.49
CA ALA A 32 8.51 14.17 -24.73
C ALA A 32 8.50 13.11 -25.85
N GLU A 33 7.70 13.34 -26.90
CA GLU A 33 7.76 12.51 -28.10
C GLU A 33 9.15 12.69 -28.75
N PRO A 34 9.79 11.60 -29.20
CA PRO A 34 11.11 11.70 -29.80
C PRO A 34 11.02 12.49 -31.11
N GLU A 35 11.68 13.65 -31.16
CA GLU A 35 11.88 14.38 -32.41
C GLU A 35 12.98 13.69 -33.23
N PHE A 36 12.79 13.54 -34.54
CA PHE A 36 13.73 12.90 -35.46
C PHE A 36 14.31 13.93 -36.43
N ASP A 37 15.59 13.78 -36.79
CA ASP A 37 16.26 14.63 -37.80
C ASP A 37 15.75 14.33 -39.22
N GLU A 38 16.17 15.13 -40.21
CA GLU A 38 15.78 14.95 -41.61
C GLU A 38 16.23 13.59 -42.21
N ASP A 39 17.14 12.89 -41.54
CA ASP A 39 17.65 11.56 -41.91
C ASP A 39 16.91 10.43 -41.15
N GLY A 40 15.93 10.76 -40.30
CA GLY A 40 15.12 9.81 -39.53
C GLY A 40 15.80 9.24 -38.29
N ASN A 41 16.87 9.85 -37.79
CA ASN A 41 17.50 9.49 -36.52
C ASN A 41 16.89 10.30 -35.38
N PRO A 42 16.68 9.72 -34.19
CA PRO A 42 16.17 10.47 -33.05
C PRO A 42 17.18 11.56 -32.67
N ILE A 43 16.73 12.82 -32.70
CA ILE A 43 17.47 13.98 -32.19
C ILE A 43 17.62 13.74 -30.68
N PRO A 44 18.84 13.84 -30.12
CA PRO A 44 18.99 13.86 -28.67
C PRO A 44 18.32 15.15 -28.18
N GLY A 45 17.06 15.05 -27.77
CA GLY A 45 16.50 16.02 -26.82
C GLY A 45 17.42 16.02 -25.60
N ASP A 46 17.60 17.19 -24.99
CA ASP A 46 18.32 17.34 -23.72
C ASP A 46 17.60 16.49 -22.64
N SER A 47 17.86 15.19 -22.68
CA SER A 47 17.58 14.23 -21.64
C SER A 47 18.67 14.43 -20.60
N ASP A 48 18.66 15.60 -19.98
CA ASP A 48 19.25 15.84 -18.68
C ASP A 48 18.46 14.99 -17.67
N GLY A 49 18.77 13.69 -17.70
CA GLY A 49 18.29 12.72 -16.75
C GLY A 49 18.53 13.22 -15.35
N MET A 50 17.47 13.23 -14.53
CA MET A 50 17.46 13.61 -13.12
C MET A 50 18.35 14.82 -12.79
N SER A 51 17.73 16.00 -12.65
CA SER A 51 18.40 17.20 -12.15
C SER A 51 19.40 16.86 -11.03
N SER A 52 20.54 17.55 -10.98
CA SER A 52 21.57 17.32 -9.95
C SER A 52 20.99 17.31 -8.53
N ALA A 53 19.91 18.07 -8.30
CA ALA A 53 19.12 18.07 -7.07
C ALA A 53 18.36 16.74 -6.84
N SER A 54 17.70 16.19 -7.86
CA SER A 54 17.03 14.88 -7.81
C SER A 54 18.02 13.74 -7.53
N THR A 55 19.17 13.76 -8.21
CA THR A 55 20.24 12.79 -8.00
C THR A 55 20.83 12.91 -6.59
N MET A 56 21.07 14.13 -6.11
CA MET A 56 21.55 14.39 -4.76
C MET A 56 20.53 13.94 -3.69
N MET A 57 19.24 14.16 -3.91
CA MET A 57 18.17 13.72 -3.02
C MET A 57 18.08 12.18 -2.97
N ALA A 58 18.19 11.50 -4.11
CA ALA A 58 18.22 10.04 -4.17
C ALA A 58 19.44 9.47 -3.43
N MET A 59 20.62 10.06 -3.60
CA MET A 59 21.83 9.68 -2.86
C MET A 59 21.66 9.91 -1.35
N GLN A 60 21.05 11.02 -0.94
CA GLN A 60 20.82 11.32 0.46
C GLN A 60 19.83 10.34 1.10
N MET A 61 18.76 9.98 0.39
CA MET A 61 17.82 8.94 0.82
C MET A 61 18.50 7.58 0.94
N MET A 62 19.28 7.17 -0.07
CA MET A 62 20.03 5.91 -0.05
C MET A 62 20.95 5.83 1.18
N MET A 63 21.69 6.90 1.48
CA MET A 63 22.57 6.97 2.64
C MET A 63 21.79 6.93 3.97
N ALA A 64 20.59 7.50 4.02
CA ALA A 64 19.74 7.50 5.21
C ALA A 64 19.11 6.13 5.51
N ILE A 65 18.78 5.34 4.48
CA ILE A 65 18.18 4.01 4.67
C ILE A 65 19.22 2.89 4.83
N MET A 66 20.47 3.13 4.43
CA MET A 66 21.56 2.14 4.54
C MET A 66 21.75 1.54 5.95
N PRO A 67 21.69 2.30 7.05
CA PRO A 67 21.80 1.72 8.39
C PRO A 67 20.51 1.06 8.90
N LEU A 68 19.37 1.24 8.21
CA LEU A 68 18.10 0.67 8.64
C LEU A 68 18.15 -0.85 8.48
N GLN A 69 17.91 -1.55 9.59
CA GLN A 69 17.85 -3.00 9.63
C GLN A 69 16.53 -3.42 10.25
N LEU A 70 15.80 -4.26 9.52
CA LEU A 70 14.62 -4.94 10.02
C LEU A 70 15.07 -6.18 10.80
N THR A 71 14.70 -6.23 12.08
CA THR A 71 15.07 -7.33 13.00
C THR A 71 13.86 -8.12 13.46
N ASP A 72 12.84 -7.41 13.94
CA ASP A 72 11.53 -7.98 14.29
C ASP A 72 10.46 -6.91 14.04
N LEU A 73 9.41 -7.30 13.31
CA LEU A 73 8.20 -6.51 13.14
C LEU A 73 7.03 -7.45 13.40
N ASP A 74 6.22 -7.13 14.40
CA ASP A 74 4.98 -7.84 14.71
C ASP A 74 3.87 -6.82 14.87
N VAL A 75 2.94 -6.82 13.92
CA VAL A 75 1.79 -5.94 13.89
C VAL A 75 0.54 -6.79 14.02
N SER A 76 -0.25 -6.54 15.05
CA SER A 76 -1.54 -7.20 15.26
C SER A 76 -2.64 -6.15 15.30
N ILE A 77 -3.68 -6.37 14.50
CA ILE A 77 -4.87 -5.54 14.43
C ILE A 77 -6.06 -6.42 14.78
N THR A 78 -6.68 -6.16 15.92
CA THR A 78 -7.93 -6.80 16.32
C THR A 78 -9.07 -5.85 16.03
N ASP A 79 -10.00 -6.27 15.18
CA ASP A 79 -11.22 -5.53 14.91
C ASP A 79 -12.46 -6.40 15.04
N GLU A 80 -13.42 -5.91 15.80
CA GLU A 80 -14.72 -6.56 16.00
C GLU A 80 -15.85 -5.81 15.27
N THR A 81 -15.71 -4.51 15.04
CA THR A 81 -16.83 -3.66 14.59
C THR A 81 -16.47 -2.48 13.69
N LEU A 82 -15.25 -1.95 13.73
CA LEU A 82 -14.88 -0.73 13.02
C LEU A 82 -14.88 -0.95 11.50
N VAL A 83 -14.28 -2.03 11.02
CA VAL A 83 -14.26 -2.37 9.59
C VAL A 83 -15.68 -2.55 9.10
N LYS A 84 -16.54 -3.22 9.87
CA LYS A 84 -17.96 -3.35 9.54
C LYS A 84 -18.66 -2.01 9.42
N LEU A 85 -18.40 -1.08 10.33
CA LEU A 85 -19.03 0.25 10.31
C LEU A 85 -18.60 1.07 9.09
N ILE A 86 -17.30 1.08 8.77
CA ILE A 86 -16.75 1.78 7.60
C ILE A 86 -17.32 1.19 6.31
N LEU A 87 -17.30 -0.15 6.17
CA LEU A 87 -17.82 -0.82 4.99
C LEU A 87 -19.32 -0.61 4.80
N ASN A 88 -20.09 -0.54 5.89
CA ASN A 88 -21.52 -0.26 5.83
C ASN A 88 -21.81 1.15 5.28
N GLN A 89 -21.04 2.15 5.72
CA GLN A 89 -21.16 3.51 5.22
C GLN A 89 -20.82 3.60 3.72
N GLN A 90 -19.77 2.90 3.27
CA GLN A 90 -19.40 2.92 1.85
C GLN A 90 -20.39 2.14 0.98
N ALA A 91 -20.82 0.96 1.43
CA ALA A 91 -21.83 0.17 0.72
C ALA A 91 -23.14 0.97 0.54
N ALA A 92 -23.57 1.68 1.57
CA ALA A 92 -24.74 2.57 1.52
C ALA A 92 -24.55 3.71 0.50
N GLY A 93 -23.36 4.33 0.45
CA GLY A 93 -23.01 5.35 -0.54
C GLY A 93 -22.98 4.83 -1.98
N SER A 94 -22.66 3.54 -2.17
CA SER A 94 -22.61 2.85 -3.46
C SER A 94 -23.94 2.22 -3.88
N GLY A 95 -24.96 2.23 -3.02
CA GLY A 95 -26.26 1.59 -3.27
C GLY A 95 -26.21 0.04 -3.27
N GLN A 96 -25.14 -0.55 -2.74
CA GLN A 96 -24.96 -2.01 -2.65
C GLN A 96 -25.30 -2.52 -1.24
N SER A 97 -25.63 -3.80 -1.12
CA SER A 97 -25.66 -4.44 0.20
C SER A 97 -24.24 -4.59 0.74
N LEU A 98 -24.11 -4.57 2.07
CA LEU A 98 -22.82 -4.77 2.74
C LEU A 98 -22.15 -6.08 2.33
N ASP A 99 -22.92 -7.15 2.17
CA ASP A 99 -22.39 -8.47 1.80
C ASP A 99 -21.87 -8.49 0.35
N ALA A 100 -22.59 -7.83 -0.57
CA ALA A 100 -22.12 -7.67 -1.95
C ALA A 100 -20.83 -6.85 -2.02
N TYR A 101 -20.80 -5.71 -1.33
CA TYR A 101 -19.62 -4.84 -1.28
C TYR A 101 -18.40 -5.54 -0.65
N ARG A 102 -18.60 -6.32 0.42
CA ARG A 102 -17.54 -7.16 0.98
C ARG A 102 -17.03 -8.20 0.00
N GLY A 103 -17.93 -8.89 -0.70
CA GLY A 103 -17.56 -9.87 -1.72
C GLY A 103 -16.65 -9.27 -2.79
N ASP A 104 -17.02 -8.09 -3.29
CA ASP A 104 -16.24 -7.35 -4.29
C ASP A 104 -14.85 -6.96 -3.75
N LEU A 105 -14.77 -6.44 -2.52
CA LEU A 105 -13.49 -6.08 -1.90
C LEU A 105 -12.59 -7.29 -1.64
N VAL A 106 -13.17 -8.39 -1.15
CA VAL A 106 -12.45 -9.64 -0.92
C VAL A 106 -11.91 -10.19 -2.23
N ALA A 107 -12.72 -10.20 -3.29
CA ALA A 107 -12.28 -10.61 -4.62
C ALA A 107 -11.14 -9.74 -5.14
N MET A 108 -11.25 -8.41 -4.97
CA MET A 108 -10.20 -7.47 -5.35
C MET A 108 -8.88 -7.72 -4.60
N VAL A 109 -8.94 -7.91 -3.28
CA VAL A 109 -7.76 -8.17 -2.45
C VAL A 109 -7.12 -9.52 -2.79
N GLN A 110 -7.91 -10.56 -3.05
CA GLN A 110 -7.38 -11.84 -3.49
C GLN A 110 -6.71 -11.74 -4.87
N GLY A 111 -7.32 -10.98 -5.79
CA GLY A 111 -6.74 -10.67 -7.09
C GLY A 111 -5.44 -9.87 -7.02
N ALA A 112 -5.23 -9.10 -5.95
CA ALA A 112 -4.01 -8.31 -5.74
C ALA A 112 -2.74 -9.17 -5.71
N SER A 113 -2.84 -10.44 -5.34
CA SER A 113 -1.70 -11.36 -5.23
C SER A 113 -0.92 -11.51 -6.55
N VAL A 114 -1.63 -11.50 -7.68
CA VAL A 114 -1.04 -11.60 -9.01
C VAL A 114 -0.21 -10.35 -9.30
N PHE A 115 -0.80 -9.17 -9.10
CA PHE A 115 -0.11 -7.89 -9.32
C PHE A 115 1.11 -7.71 -8.40
N MET A 116 1.03 -8.17 -7.15
CA MET A 116 2.16 -8.15 -6.23
C MET A 116 3.30 -9.06 -6.71
N SER A 117 2.96 -10.25 -7.19
CA SER A 117 3.93 -11.20 -7.73
C SER A 117 4.61 -10.65 -9.00
N ASP A 118 3.82 -10.02 -9.89
CA ASP A 118 4.32 -9.37 -11.10
C ASP A 118 5.23 -8.17 -10.78
N ALA A 119 4.97 -7.47 -9.66
CA ALA A 119 5.82 -6.41 -9.14
C ALA A 119 7.11 -6.93 -8.45
N GLY A 120 7.35 -8.24 -8.45
CA GLY A 120 8.55 -8.86 -7.90
C GLY A 120 8.47 -9.22 -6.42
N VAL A 121 7.27 -9.18 -5.81
CA VAL A 121 7.06 -9.74 -4.47
C VAL A 121 7.07 -11.26 -4.55
N ASP A 122 7.68 -11.92 -3.56
CA ASP A 122 7.65 -13.37 -3.43
C ASP A 122 6.19 -13.90 -3.48
N PRO A 123 5.86 -14.86 -4.37
CA PRO A 123 4.49 -15.32 -4.54
C PRO A 123 3.86 -15.92 -3.27
N ALA A 124 4.66 -16.52 -2.38
CA ALA A 124 4.17 -17.07 -1.13
C ALA A 124 3.82 -15.96 -0.13
N ILE A 125 4.61 -14.87 -0.10
CA ILE A 125 4.26 -13.66 0.66
C ILE A 125 2.97 -13.05 0.11
N ALA A 126 2.89 -12.84 -1.21
CA ALA A 126 1.72 -12.22 -1.85
C ALA A 126 0.43 -13.02 -1.60
N SER A 127 0.49 -14.35 -1.75
CA SER A 127 -0.63 -15.25 -1.49
C SER A 127 -1.08 -15.23 -0.03
N GLU A 128 -0.13 -15.33 0.91
CA GLU A 128 -0.47 -15.38 2.34
C GLU A 128 -1.01 -14.05 2.85
N LEU A 129 -0.40 -12.94 2.46
CA LEU A 129 -0.83 -11.59 2.84
C LEU A 129 -2.25 -11.31 2.36
N THR A 130 -2.53 -11.59 1.08
CA THR A 130 -3.85 -11.35 0.49
C THR A 130 -4.91 -12.28 1.07
N SER A 131 -4.56 -13.53 1.39
CA SER A 131 -5.46 -14.46 2.09
C SER A 131 -5.82 -13.97 3.49
N ALA A 132 -4.83 -13.54 4.28
CA ALA A 132 -5.06 -13.01 5.63
C ALA A 132 -5.87 -11.69 5.60
N ALA A 133 -5.54 -10.78 4.69
CA ALA A 133 -6.27 -9.52 4.50
C ALA A 133 -7.72 -9.76 4.04
N ALA A 134 -7.93 -10.68 3.10
CA ALA A 134 -9.26 -11.10 2.66
C ALA A 134 -10.09 -11.68 3.81
N GLY A 135 -9.50 -12.52 4.65
CA GLY A 135 -10.16 -13.05 5.85
C GLY A 135 -10.60 -11.94 6.79
N PHE A 136 -9.70 -10.97 7.06
CA PHE A 136 -9.97 -9.83 7.92
C PHE A 136 -11.08 -8.90 7.41
N LEU A 137 -11.19 -8.72 6.08
CA LEU A 137 -12.28 -7.94 5.48
C LEU A 137 -13.62 -8.71 5.47
N SER A 138 -13.56 -10.04 5.44
CA SER A 138 -14.74 -10.91 5.39
C SER A 138 -15.52 -10.93 6.70
N GLY A 139 -14.85 -10.72 7.85
CA GLY A 139 -15.51 -10.81 9.15
C GLY A 139 -14.66 -10.31 10.33
N PRO A 140 -15.24 -10.23 11.53
CA PRO A 140 -14.54 -9.77 12.72
C PRO A 140 -13.43 -10.76 13.12
N GLY A 141 -12.34 -10.24 13.66
CA GLY A 141 -11.21 -11.05 14.12
C GLY A 141 -9.91 -10.26 14.25
N ALA A 142 -8.80 -11.00 14.28
CA ALA A 142 -7.46 -10.44 14.40
C ALA A 142 -6.63 -10.74 13.16
N LEU A 143 -6.09 -9.70 12.53
CA LEU A 143 -5.05 -9.78 11.50
C LEU A 143 -3.68 -9.62 12.17
N ARG A 144 -2.78 -10.56 11.94
CA ARG A 144 -1.39 -10.48 12.40
C ARG A 144 -0.43 -10.58 11.24
N LEU A 145 0.51 -9.65 11.19
CA LEU A 145 1.60 -9.55 10.23
C LEU A 145 2.92 -9.60 10.98
N GLN A 146 3.75 -10.56 10.63
CA GLN A 146 5.04 -10.77 11.26
C GLN A 146 6.15 -10.83 10.21
N ILE A 147 7.26 -10.16 10.49
CA ILE A 147 8.51 -10.26 9.76
C ILE A 147 9.60 -10.49 10.79
N LYS A 148 10.17 -11.69 10.79
CA LYS A 148 11.19 -12.11 11.76
C LYS A 148 12.36 -12.79 11.07
N PRO A 149 13.24 -12.03 10.41
CA PRO A 149 14.39 -12.56 9.68
C PRO A 149 15.36 -13.27 10.63
N LYS A 150 16.01 -14.34 10.17
CA LYS A 150 17.03 -15.08 10.97
C LYS A 150 18.28 -14.25 11.26
N GLN A 151 18.54 -13.22 10.46
CA GLN A 151 19.61 -12.24 10.58
C GLN A 151 19.04 -10.88 10.22
N PRO A 152 19.54 -9.77 10.81
CA PRO A 152 19.06 -8.42 10.48
C PRO A 152 19.00 -8.19 8.97
N PHE A 153 17.82 -7.83 8.48
CA PHE A 153 17.56 -7.65 7.07
C PHE A 153 17.58 -6.17 6.73
N GLY A 154 18.58 -5.72 5.97
CA GLY A 154 18.70 -4.34 5.53
C GLY A 154 18.90 -4.22 4.02
N VAL A 155 19.19 -3.02 3.55
CA VAL A 155 19.43 -2.72 2.12
C VAL A 155 20.51 -3.63 1.54
N LEU A 156 21.60 -3.87 2.26
CA LEU A 156 22.67 -4.77 1.81
C LEU A 156 22.20 -6.22 1.66
N SER A 157 21.34 -6.70 2.57
CA SER A 157 20.76 -8.05 2.52
C SER A 157 19.84 -8.20 1.32
N ALA A 158 19.05 -7.17 1.01
CA ALA A 158 18.15 -7.12 -0.15
C ALA A 158 18.89 -7.08 -1.50
N MET A 159 20.10 -6.53 -1.53
CA MET A 159 20.94 -6.53 -2.73
C MET A 159 21.74 -7.84 -2.90
N ALA A 160 22.03 -8.54 -1.81
CA ALA A 160 22.86 -9.74 -1.83
C ALA A 160 22.09 -11.00 -2.27
N ALA A 161 20.78 -11.05 -2.04
CA ALA A 161 19.96 -12.21 -2.36
C ALA A 161 18.51 -11.81 -2.66
N PRO A 162 17.75 -12.63 -3.42
CA PRO A 162 16.33 -12.42 -3.61
C PRO A 162 15.58 -12.35 -2.27
N ILE A 163 14.63 -11.41 -2.20
CA ILE A 163 13.76 -11.26 -1.03
C ILE A 163 12.68 -12.34 -1.09
N THR A 164 12.73 -13.27 -0.16
CA THR A 164 11.81 -14.42 -0.08
C THR A 164 11.12 -14.46 1.28
N LYS A 165 10.03 -15.24 1.36
CA LYS A 165 9.33 -15.48 2.62
C LYS A 165 10.29 -16.02 3.70
N ASP A 166 11.16 -16.95 3.34
CA ASP A 166 12.11 -17.58 4.26
C ASP A 166 13.20 -16.62 4.72
N SER A 167 13.71 -15.75 3.83
CA SER A 167 14.71 -14.75 4.23
C SER A 167 14.14 -13.71 5.19
N LEU A 168 12.86 -13.37 5.03
CA LEU A 168 12.16 -12.41 5.87
C LEU A 168 11.57 -13.03 7.15
N GLY A 169 11.41 -14.36 7.20
CA GLY A 169 10.61 -15.01 8.24
C GLY A 169 9.19 -14.42 8.26
N PHE A 170 8.62 -14.20 7.07
CA PHE A 170 7.32 -13.55 6.92
C PHE A 170 6.19 -14.51 7.29
N SER A 171 5.21 -13.99 8.03
CA SER A 171 3.96 -14.68 8.35
C SER A 171 2.79 -13.69 8.37
N ALA A 172 1.72 -13.96 7.64
CA ALA A 172 0.45 -13.25 7.74
C ALA A 172 -0.68 -14.23 8.10
N THR A 173 -1.46 -13.89 9.12
CA THR A 173 -2.54 -14.76 9.60
C THR A 173 -3.77 -13.96 9.96
N PHE A 174 -4.94 -14.54 9.68
CA PHE A 174 -6.21 -14.05 10.18
C PHE A 174 -6.80 -15.07 11.15
N THR A 175 -7.22 -14.60 12.31
CA THR A 175 -7.94 -15.40 13.31
C THR A 175 -9.35 -14.84 13.47
N PRO A 176 -10.40 -15.57 13.07
CA PRO A 176 -11.78 -15.14 13.27
C PRO A 176 -12.08 -14.89 14.75
N ALA A 177 -12.90 -13.88 15.04
CA ALA A 177 -13.45 -13.72 16.39
C ALA A 177 -14.28 -14.95 16.76
N ALA A 178 -14.20 -15.40 18.01
CA ALA A 178 -14.99 -16.53 18.48
C ALA A 178 -16.49 -16.22 18.30
N ALA A 179 -17.25 -17.20 17.80
CA ALA A 179 -18.70 -17.06 17.73
C ALA A 179 -19.27 -16.88 19.15
N PRO A 180 -20.25 -15.98 19.35
CA PRO A 180 -20.92 -15.87 20.64
C PRO A 180 -21.54 -17.23 21.00
N GLU A 181 -21.32 -17.70 22.23
CA GLU A 181 -21.93 -18.93 22.72
C GLU A 181 -23.45 -18.89 22.47
N PRO A 182 -24.08 -20.00 22.03
CA PRO A 182 -25.52 -20.04 21.91
C PRO A 182 -26.12 -19.86 23.31
N THR A 183 -26.79 -18.73 23.53
CA THR A 183 -27.57 -18.51 24.74
C THR A 183 -28.66 -19.58 24.79
N ALA A 184 -28.50 -20.54 25.70
CA ALA A 184 -29.53 -21.53 25.99
C ALA A 184 -30.78 -20.80 26.48
N ASN A 185 -31.86 -20.90 25.72
CA ASN A 185 -33.21 -20.51 26.13
C ASN A 185 -33.76 -21.49 27.17
#